data_AF-A0A9D2QQA6-F1
#
_entry.id   AF-A0A9D2QQA6-F1
#
_cell.length_a   1.000
_cell.length_b   1.000
_cell.length_c   1.000
_cell.angle_alpha   90.00
_cell.angle_beta   90.00
_cell.angle_gamma   90.00
#
_symmetry.space_group_name_H-M   'P 1'
#
loop_
_entity.id
_entity.type
_entity.pdbx_description
1 polymer ?
#
loop_
_entity_poly.entity_id
_entity_poly.type
_entity_poly.pdbx_seq_one_letter_code
_entity_poly.pdbx_strand_id
1 'polypeptide(L)' 'MDLEVKSLKKKFKDKRFAAGCSREIITKGAEQLGWSLEELMEKTILAMRSCEENINCELDNLGL' A
#
# COMPACT_ATOMS: atom_id res chain seq x y z
N MET A 1 -11.06 -2.11 1.43
CA MET A 1 -10.28 -3.13 0.68
C MET A 1 -9.59 -4.11 1.63
N ASP A 2 -9.68 -5.42 1.38
CA ASP A 2 -9.07 -6.47 2.24
C ASP A 2 -7.63 -6.81 1.77
N LEU A 3 -6.74 -5.81 1.82
CA LEU A 3 -5.33 -5.96 1.45
C LEU A 3 -4.50 -6.23 2.70
N GLU A 4 -3.84 -7.38 2.74
CA GLU A 4 -3.01 -7.84 3.87
C GLU A 4 -1.52 -7.80 3.53
N VAL A 5 -0.67 -7.51 4.53
CA VAL A 5 0.80 -7.41 4.35
C VAL A 5 1.38 -8.67 3.71
N LYS A 6 0.88 -9.85 4.09
CA LYS A 6 1.33 -11.14 3.54
C LYS A 6 1.05 -11.29 2.04
N SER A 7 -0.12 -10.84 1.57
CA SER A 7 -0.46 -10.91 0.15
C SER A 7 0.28 -9.85 -0.64
N LEU A 8 0.47 -8.66 -0.07
CA LEU A 8 1.27 -7.60 -0.67
C LEU A 8 2.75 -7.98 -0.79
N LYS A 9 3.37 -8.58 0.22
CA LYS A 9 4.74 -9.11 0.16
C LYS A 9 4.92 -10.12 -0.97
N LYS A 10 3.93 -10.99 -1.21
CA LYS A 10 3.95 -11.94 -2.33
C LYS A 10 3.90 -11.21 -3.68
N LYS A 11 2.96 -10.28 -3.84
CA LYS A 11 2.84 -9.44 -5.05
C LYS A 11 4.10 -8.62 -5.29
N PHE A 12 4.69 -8.03 -4.26
CA PHE A 12 5.91 -7.25 -4.36
C PHE A 12 7.07 -8.04 -4.98
N LYS A 13 7.15 -9.35 -4.72
CA LYS A 13 8.16 -10.27 -5.30
C LYS A 13 7.78 -10.81 -6.67
N ASP A 14 6.51 -10.71 -7.07
CA ASP A 14 6.04 -11.13 -8.38
C ASP A 14 6.63 -10.25 -9.50
N LYS A 15 7.17 -10.88 -10.54
CA LYS A 15 7.88 -10.18 -11.63
C LYS A 15 6.95 -9.33 -12.49
N ARG A 16 5.66 -9.71 -12.63
CA ARG A 16 4.68 -8.95 -13.42
C ARG A 16 4.20 -7.73 -12.66
N PHE A 17 4.06 -7.84 -11.33
CA PHE A 17 3.74 -6.69 -10.48
C PHE A 17 4.88 -5.66 -10.45
N ALA A 18 6.14 -6.10 -10.45
CA ALA A 18 7.30 -5.21 -10.48
C ALA A 18 7.46 -4.40 -11.77
N ALA A 19 6.74 -4.73 -12.85
CA ALA A 19 6.68 -3.86 -14.02
C ALA A 19 5.93 -2.55 -13.74
N GLY A 20 5.05 -2.53 -12.73
CA GLY A 20 4.28 -1.35 -12.31
C GLY A 20 4.80 -0.65 -11.05
N CYS A 21 5.82 -1.20 -10.38
CA CYS A 21 6.39 -0.58 -9.17
C CYS A 21 7.92 -0.74 -9.10
N SER A 22 8.64 0.35 -8.87
CA SER A 22 10.09 0.32 -8.68
C SER A 22 10.45 -0.17 -7.28
N ARG A 23 10.94 -1.41 -7.18
CA ARG A 23 11.36 -2.00 -5.90
C ARG A 23 12.52 -1.25 -5.27
N GLU A 24 13.46 -0.79 -6.09
CA GLU A 24 14.63 -0.07 -5.61
C GLU A 24 14.22 1.23 -4.89
N ILE A 25 13.33 2.00 -5.51
CA ILE A 25 12.82 3.25 -4.92
C ILE A 25 12.07 2.96 -3.63
N ILE A 26 11.23 1.92 -3.61
CA ILE A 26 10.45 1.55 -2.42
C ILE A 26 11.36 1.10 -1.27
N THR A 27 12.37 0.27 -1.55
CA THR A 27 13.35 -0.17 -0.55
C THR A 27 14.16 1.01 -0.02
N LYS A 28 14.68 1.87 -0.91
CA LYS A 28 15.41 3.08 -0.51
C LYS A 28 14.57 4.01 0.35
N GLY A 29 13.29 4.19 0.00
CA GLY A 29 12.35 4.97 0.80
C GLY A 29 12.17 4.40 2.20
N ALA A 30 12.03 3.07 2.33
CA ALA A 30 11.96 2.42 3.64
C ALA A 30 13.23 2.67 4.47
N GLU A 31 14.41 2.51 3.86
CA GLU A 31 15.70 2.77 4.51
C GLU A 31 15.86 4.23 4.97
N GLN A 32 15.48 5.19 4.14
CA GLN A 32 15.53 6.62 4.48
C GLN A 32 14.62 6.98 5.66
N LEU A 33 13.48 6.28 5.78
CA LEU A 33 12.55 6.45 6.89
C LEU A 33 12.97 5.64 8.14
N GLY A 34 14.03 4.83 8.04
CA GLY A 34 14.46 3.93 9.11
C GLY A 34 13.49 2.79 9.37
N TRP A 35 12.66 2.44 8.39
CA TRP A 35 11.62 1.42 8.51
C TRP A 35 12.02 0.12 7.82
N SER A 36 11.51 -0.99 8.35
CA SER A 36 11.51 -2.23 7.59
C SER A 36 10.53 -2.12 6.42
N LEU A 37 10.78 -2.88 5.35
CA LEU A 37 9.86 -2.94 4.22
C LEU A 37 8.45 -3.46 4.64
N GLU A 38 8.40 -4.33 5.63
CA GLU A 38 7.15 -4.82 6.23
C GLU A 38 6.37 -3.70 6.91
N GLU A 39 7.06 -2.92 7.73
CA GLU A 39 6.47 -1.79 8.43
C GLU A 39 5.99 -0.71 7.44
N LEU A 40 6.77 -0.41 6.40
CA LEU A 40 6.33 0.50 5.34
C LEU A 40 5.04 0.00 4.67
N MET A 41 4.98 -1.29 4.32
CA MET A 41 3.80 -1.90 3.71
C MET A 41 2.58 -1.83 4.64
N GLU A 42 2.75 -2.14 5.92
CA GLU A 42 1.68 -2.09 6.91
C GLU A 42 1.14 -0.66 7.09
N LYS A 43 2.02 0.33 7.32
CA LYS A 43 1.61 1.73 7.48
C LYS A 43 0.92 2.26 6.22
N THR A 44 1.37 1.86 5.03
CA THR A 44 0.73 2.24 3.78
C THR A 44 -0.68 1.67 3.68
N ILE A 45 -0.88 0.40 4.02
CA ILE A 45 -2.20 -0.24 4.03
C ILE A 45 -3.12 0.46 5.03
N LEU A 46 -2.64 0.77 6.23
CA LEU A 46 -3.42 1.48 7.25
C LEU A 46 -3.83 2.88 6.78
N ALA A 47 -2.92 3.62 6.15
CA ALA A 47 -3.23 4.93 5.58
C ALA A 47 -4.31 4.83 4.48
N MET A 48 -4.19 3.86 3.57
CA MET A 48 -5.20 3.62 2.54
C MET A 48 -6.59 3.32 3.13
N ARG A 49 -6.65 2.49 4.19
CA ARG A 49 -7.90 2.17 4.91
C ARG A 49 -8.51 3.40 5.59
N SER A 50 -7.68 4.24 6.21
CA SER A 50 -8.13 5.49 6.83
C SER A 50 -8.69 6.48 5.81
N CYS A 51 -8.19 6.47 4.58
CA CYS A 51 -8.72 7.31 3.50
C CYS A 51 -9.99 6.70 2.87
N GLU A 52 -10.10 5.38 2.81
CA GLU A 52 -11.27 4.68 2.25
C GLU A 52 -12.58 5.06 2.95
N GLU A 53 -12.60 5.23 4.27
CA GLU A 53 -13.81 5.66 4.98
C GLU A 53 -14.31 7.03 4.52
N ASN A 54 -13.40 8.00 4.38
CA ASN A 54 -13.74 9.33 3.90
C ASN A 54 -14.20 9.31 2.44
N ILE A 55 -13.51 8.52 1.60
CA ILE A 55 -13.85 8.37 0.18
C ILE A 55 -15.22 7.70 0.01
N ASN A 56 -15.50 6.62 0.76
CA ASN A 56 -16.78 5.93 0.69
C ASN A 56 -17.93 6.84 1.14
N CYS A 57 -17.73 7.62 2.21
CA CYS A 57 -18.70 8.65 2.61
C CYS A 57 -18.93 9.70 1.52
N GLU A 58 -17.87 10.16 0.83
CA GLU A 58 -18.00 11.08 -0.30
C GLU A 58 -18.74 10.45 -1.49
N LEU A 59 -18.45 9.20 -1.84
CA LEU A 59 -19.13 8.48 -2.92
C LEU A 59 -20.62 8.28 -2.63
N ASP A 60 -20.96 7.87 -1.40
CA ASP A 60 -22.35 7.75 -0.95
C ASP A 60 -23.10 9.09 -1.03
N ASN A 61 -22.45 10.20 -0.64
CA ASN A 61 -23.02 11.54 -0.75
C ASN A 61 -23.23 12.00 -2.21
N LEU A 62 -22.43 11.48 -3.14
CA LEU A 62 -22.56 11.71 -4.58
C LEU A 62 -23.52 10.72 -5.25
N GLY A 63 -24.06 9.74 -4.50
CA GLY A 63 -25.00 8.72 -4.99
C GLY A 63 -24.36 7.72 -5.96
N LEU A 64 -23.06 7.47 -5.81
CA LEU A 64 -22.28 6.54 -6.62
C LEU A 64 -22.13 5.16 -5.96
#